data_AF-A0A438FJY4-F1
#
_entry.id   AF-A0A438FJY4-F1
#
_cell.length_a   1.000
_cell.length_b   1.000
_cell.length_c   1.000
_cell.angle_alpha   90.00
_cell.angle_beta   90.00
_cell.angle_gamma   90.00
#
_symmetry.space_group_name_H-M   'P 1'
#
loop_
_entity.id
_entity.type
_entity.pdbx_description
1 polymer ?
#
loop_
_entity_poly.entity_id
_entity_poly.type
_entity_poly.pdbx_seq_one_letter_code
_entity_poly.pdbx_strand_id
1 'polypeptide(L)'
;MKCLVSPTRNLPSIDSHPSQKLPSSIERLKRLTRLELSNCDKLETLPNSIGNLTCLHALLVRNCRKLHKLPDSLRSLHRCLNELDVGGCNLMEGAIPSDLWCLFSLESLNVSENNIRCIPVGIIQLSQLDILRMNHCPVLEEILELQSSLRWIGAHGCPCLETLSSDPMHPLWSSLPNCLKSHIQS
;
A
#
# COMPACT_ATOMS: atom_id res chain seq x y z
N MET A 1 15.68 -8.83 -12.35
CA MET A 1 15.54 -10.06 -11.52
C MET A 1 14.40 -10.92 -12.08
N LYS A 2 14.20 -12.18 -11.66
CA LYS A 2 13.00 -12.94 -12.06
C LYS A 2 11.83 -12.45 -11.19
N CYS A 3 10.72 -12.05 -11.82
CA CYS A 3 9.47 -11.73 -11.13
C CYS A 3 9.00 -12.98 -10.38
N LEU A 4 8.91 -12.89 -9.06
CA LEU A 4 8.41 -13.96 -8.21
C LEU A 4 6.90 -13.81 -8.12
N VAL A 5 6.20 -14.82 -8.62
CA VAL A 5 4.75 -14.92 -8.61
C VAL A 5 4.41 -16.16 -7.82
N SER A 6 3.99 -15.98 -6.56
CA SER A 6 3.72 -17.09 -5.64
C SER A 6 2.22 -17.19 -5.40
N PRO A 7 1.50 -18.08 -6.08
CA PRO A 7 0.19 -18.48 -5.63
C PRO A 7 0.29 -19.74 -4.76
N THR A 8 -0.66 -19.91 -3.86
CA THR A 8 -0.94 -21.23 -3.28
C THR A 8 -1.48 -22.24 -4.31
N ARG A 9 -1.79 -21.82 -5.57
CA ARG A 9 -2.06 -22.67 -6.76
C ARG A 9 -1.75 -21.97 -8.10
N ASN A 10 -1.00 -22.63 -8.98
CA ASN A 10 -0.82 -22.38 -10.42
C ASN A 10 -1.47 -21.09 -10.99
N LEU A 11 -0.77 -19.96 -10.91
CA LEU A 11 -1.08 -18.77 -11.71
C LEU A 11 -0.63 -19.06 -13.15
N PRO A 12 -1.39 -18.61 -14.17
CA PRO A 12 -0.87 -18.61 -15.53
C PRO A 12 0.45 -17.85 -15.58
N SER A 13 1.44 -18.43 -16.25
CA SER A 13 2.76 -17.84 -16.46
C SER A 13 2.59 -16.41 -16.97
N ILE A 14 3.17 -15.43 -16.27
CA ILE A 14 3.10 -14.03 -16.70
C ILE A 14 4.12 -13.87 -17.84
N ASP A 15 3.67 -14.03 -19.07
CA ASP A 15 4.53 -14.06 -20.25
C ASP A 15 5.37 -12.80 -20.44
N SER A 16 6.55 -13.03 -21.02
CA SER A 16 7.66 -12.10 -21.21
C SER A 16 7.40 -11.04 -22.28
N HIS A 17 6.42 -10.17 -22.07
CA HIS A 17 6.23 -8.96 -22.88
C HIS A 17 7.11 -7.79 -22.38
N PRO A 18 7.40 -6.80 -23.24
CA PRO A 18 8.21 -5.61 -22.86
C PRO A 18 7.55 -4.79 -21.75
N SER A 19 6.22 -4.80 -21.66
CA SER A 19 5.45 -4.46 -20.45
C SER A 19 4.84 -5.73 -19.87
N GLN A 20 5.07 -5.97 -18.58
CA GLN A 20 4.49 -7.11 -17.89
C GLN A 20 3.15 -6.65 -17.31
N LYS A 21 2.05 -7.24 -17.75
CA LYS A 21 0.72 -7.02 -17.17
C LYS A 21 0.23 -8.34 -16.61
N LEU A 22 -0.31 -8.31 -15.41
CA LEU A 22 -1.01 -9.48 -14.89
C LEU A 22 -2.29 -9.68 -15.74
N PRO A 23 -2.53 -10.89 -16.28
CA PRO A 23 -3.61 -11.09 -17.24
C PRO A 23 -4.98 -10.96 -16.56
N SER A 24 -5.96 -10.44 -17.30
CA SER A 24 -7.33 -10.27 -16.79
C SER A 24 -7.96 -11.59 -16.35
N SER A 25 -7.52 -12.72 -16.90
CA SER A 25 -7.92 -14.08 -16.54
C SER A 25 -7.65 -14.44 -15.08
N ILE A 26 -6.89 -13.63 -14.33
CA ILE A 26 -6.71 -13.83 -12.88
C ILE A 26 -8.05 -13.90 -12.14
N GLU A 27 -9.09 -13.21 -12.62
CA GLU A 27 -10.43 -13.24 -12.02
C GLU A 27 -11.06 -14.63 -11.95
N ARG A 28 -10.55 -15.60 -12.73
CA ARG A 28 -10.98 -17.00 -12.70
C ARG A 28 -10.50 -17.72 -11.44
N LEU A 29 -9.50 -17.19 -10.75
CA LEU A 29 -8.97 -17.72 -9.49
C LEU A 29 -9.86 -17.30 -8.31
N LYS A 30 -11.16 -17.63 -8.36
CA LYS A 30 -12.17 -17.23 -7.35
C LYS A 30 -11.86 -17.67 -5.92
N ARG A 31 -10.96 -18.65 -5.75
CA ARG A 31 -10.53 -19.18 -4.45
C ARG A 31 -9.15 -18.66 -4.00
N LEU A 32 -8.56 -17.73 -4.74
CA LEU A 32 -7.25 -17.18 -4.41
C LEU A 32 -7.37 -16.34 -3.14
N THR A 33 -6.61 -16.72 -2.11
CA THR A 33 -6.61 -16.03 -0.80
C THR A 33 -5.41 -15.12 -0.60
N ARG A 34 -4.30 -15.40 -1.29
CA ARG A 34 -3.08 -14.60 -1.26
C ARG A 34 -2.51 -14.49 -2.66
N LEU A 35 -2.18 -13.27 -3.07
CA LEU A 35 -1.47 -12.98 -4.31
C LEU A 35 -0.18 -12.23 -3.96
N GLU A 36 0.95 -12.80 -4.36
CA GLU A 36 2.25 -12.15 -4.20
C GLU A 36 2.93 -11.95 -5.55
N LEU A 37 3.35 -10.71 -5.79
CA LEU A 37 4.13 -10.24 -6.92
C LEU A 37 5.35 -9.50 -6.37
N SER A 38 6.53 -10.10 -6.47
CA SER A 38 7.76 -9.54 -5.90
C SER A 38 8.84 -9.38 -6.98
N ASN A 39 9.49 -8.22 -7.01
CA ASN A 39 10.57 -7.89 -7.96
C ASN A 39 10.14 -7.98 -9.44
N CYS A 40 8.91 -7.56 -9.75
CA CYS A 40 8.40 -7.52 -11.11
C CYS A 40 8.71 -6.16 -11.74
N ASP A 41 9.97 -5.98 -12.14
CA ASP A 41 10.53 -4.72 -12.69
C ASP A 41 9.84 -4.21 -13.96
N LYS A 42 9.03 -5.05 -14.61
CA LYS A 42 8.26 -4.73 -15.82
C LYS A 42 6.77 -4.52 -15.56
N LEU A 43 6.31 -4.74 -14.32
CA LEU A 43 4.90 -4.62 -13.96
C LEU A 43 4.50 -3.15 -13.91
N GLU A 44 3.69 -2.71 -14.86
CA GLU A 44 3.25 -1.32 -14.95
C GLU A 44 1.92 -1.07 -14.23
N THR A 45 0.99 -2.03 -14.32
CA THR A 45 -0.34 -1.95 -13.72
C THR A 45 -0.84 -3.32 -13.30
N LEU A 46 -1.79 -3.35 -12.36
CA LEU A 46 -2.63 -4.51 -12.08
C LEU A 46 -3.94 -4.40 -12.91
N PRO A 47 -4.51 -5.51 -13.40
CA PRO A 47 -5.76 -5.50 -14.14
C PRO A 47 -6.93 -5.12 -13.22
N ASN A 48 -7.92 -4.39 -13.75
CA ASN A 48 -9.16 -4.08 -13.02
C ASN A 48 -9.92 -5.35 -12.57
N SER A 49 -9.70 -6.49 -13.23
CA SER A 49 -10.31 -7.75 -12.84
C SER A 49 -9.80 -8.30 -11.50
N ILE A 50 -8.75 -7.71 -10.91
CA ILE A 50 -8.30 -8.05 -9.55
C ILE A 50 -9.40 -7.81 -8.50
N GLY A 51 -10.27 -6.84 -8.73
CA GLY A 51 -11.44 -6.58 -7.88
C GLY A 51 -12.47 -7.72 -7.86
N ASN A 52 -12.37 -8.68 -8.78
CA ASN A 52 -13.26 -9.84 -8.86
C ASN A 52 -12.77 -11.05 -8.02
N LEU A 53 -11.65 -10.91 -7.32
CA LEU A 53 -11.07 -11.92 -6.42
C LEU A 53 -11.66 -11.81 -5.02
N THR A 54 -12.95 -12.07 -4.88
CA THR A 54 -13.71 -11.84 -3.64
C THR A 54 -13.24 -12.67 -2.42
N CYS A 55 -12.34 -13.64 -2.61
CA CYS A 55 -11.72 -14.41 -1.52
C CYS A 55 -10.28 -13.97 -1.22
N LEU A 56 -9.77 -12.90 -1.84
CA LEU A 56 -8.40 -12.43 -1.65
C LEU A 56 -8.26 -11.68 -0.33
N HIS A 57 -7.51 -12.25 0.60
CA HIS A 57 -7.24 -11.69 1.92
C HIS A 57 -5.90 -10.94 1.99
N ALA A 58 -4.94 -11.31 1.14
CA ALA A 58 -3.63 -10.66 1.10
C ALA A 58 -3.21 -10.36 -0.35
N LEU A 59 -2.92 -9.09 -0.63
CA LEU A 59 -2.33 -8.61 -1.87
C LEU A 59 -0.97 -7.99 -1.58
N LEU A 60 0.08 -8.65 -2.06
CA LEU A 60 1.46 -8.24 -1.85
C LEU A 60 2.11 -7.94 -3.20
N VAL A 61 2.42 -6.67 -3.47
CA VAL A 61 3.06 -6.22 -4.69
C VAL A 61 4.32 -5.44 -4.29
N ARG A 62 5.44 -6.14 -4.16
CA ARG A 62 6.68 -5.60 -3.61
C ARG A 62 7.74 -5.40 -4.66
N ASN A 63 8.53 -4.32 -4.51
CA ASN A 63 9.68 -4.04 -5.35
C ASN A 63 9.36 -4.03 -6.85
N CYS A 64 8.14 -3.64 -7.21
CA CYS A 64 7.69 -3.55 -8.60
C CYS A 64 7.81 -2.10 -9.07
N ARG A 65 9.03 -1.68 -9.38
CA ARG A 65 9.44 -0.27 -9.56
C ARG A 65 8.79 0.50 -10.72
N LYS A 66 8.10 -0.19 -11.62
CA LYS A 66 7.33 0.40 -12.74
C LYS A 66 5.83 0.51 -12.45
N LEU A 67 5.38 0.01 -11.30
CA LEU A 67 3.99 0.09 -10.89
C LEU A 67 3.69 1.54 -10.52
N HIS A 68 2.95 2.24 -11.38
CA HIS A 68 2.69 3.67 -11.19
C HIS A 68 1.27 3.96 -10.69
N LYS A 69 0.36 2.97 -10.70
CA LYS A 69 -1.00 3.12 -10.20
C LYS A 69 -1.61 1.78 -9.76
N LEU A 70 -2.38 1.81 -8.68
CA LEU A 70 -3.26 0.73 -8.26
C LEU A 70 -4.65 0.86 -8.93
N PRO A 71 -5.28 -0.25 -9.33
CA PRO A 71 -6.55 -0.18 -10.06
C PRO A 71 -7.70 0.22 -9.12
N ASP A 72 -8.58 1.09 -9.62
CA ASP A 72 -9.73 1.61 -8.84
C ASP A 72 -10.69 0.47 -8.41
N SER A 73 -10.65 -0.67 -9.10
CA SER A 73 -11.40 -1.88 -8.76
C SER A 73 -10.98 -2.53 -7.44
N LEU A 74 -9.84 -2.17 -6.83
CA LEU A 74 -9.43 -2.70 -5.53
C LEU A 74 -10.50 -2.45 -4.46
N ARG A 75 -11.27 -1.36 -4.57
CA ARG A 75 -12.40 -1.07 -3.68
C ARG A 75 -13.43 -2.21 -3.62
N SER A 76 -13.54 -3.03 -4.67
CA SER A 76 -14.44 -4.19 -4.67
C SER A 76 -14.06 -5.26 -3.64
N LEU A 77 -12.81 -5.25 -3.17
CA LEU A 77 -12.29 -6.16 -2.14
C LEU A 77 -12.52 -5.65 -0.71
N HIS A 78 -13.34 -4.61 -0.53
CA HIS A 78 -13.57 -3.92 0.74
C HIS A 78 -13.97 -4.78 1.93
N ARG A 79 -14.53 -5.98 1.70
CA ARG A 79 -14.97 -6.90 2.76
C ARG A 79 -14.05 -8.09 3.00
N CYS A 80 -12.99 -8.24 2.21
CA CYS A 80 -12.16 -9.45 2.26
C CYS A 80 -10.66 -9.17 2.32
N LEU A 81 -10.17 -8.03 1.83
CA LEU A 81 -8.74 -7.75 1.85
C LEU A 81 -8.31 -7.25 3.25
N ASN A 82 -7.50 -8.06 3.95
CA ASN A 82 -6.94 -7.75 5.27
C ASN A 82 -5.53 -7.17 5.17
N GLU A 83 -4.74 -7.61 4.18
CA GLU A 83 -3.33 -7.23 4.03
C GLU A 83 -3.08 -6.64 2.62
N LEU A 84 -2.62 -5.40 2.58
CA LEU A 84 -2.16 -4.73 1.37
C LEU A 84 -0.72 -4.25 1.56
N ASP A 85 0.19 -4.78 0.75
CA ASP A 85 1.59 -4.39 0.75
C ASP A 85 1.98 -3.96 -0.66
N VAL A 86 2.38 -2.70 -0.80
CA VAL A 86 2.83 -2.10 -2.07
C VAL A 86 4.21 -1.46 -1.92
N GLY A 87 5.03 -2.03 -1.03
CA GLY A 87 6.35 -1.50 -0.71
C GLY A 87 7.33 -1.54 -1.88
N GLY A 88 8.12 -0.47 -2.07
CA GLY A 88 9.18 -0.44 -3.09
C GLY A 88 8.68 -0.35 -4.53
N CYS A 89 7.48 0.20 -4.73
CA CYS A 89 6.83 0.29 -6.04
C CYS A 89 7.03 1.62 -6.77
N ASN A 90 7.70 2.61 -6.16
CA ASN A 90 7.81 3.97 -6.68
C ASN A 90 6.44 4.68 -6.84
N LEU A 91 5.45 4.32 -6.02
CA LEU A 91 4.15 4.99 -6.04
C LEU A 91 4.30 6.46 -5.67
N MET A 92 3.58 7.32 -6.39
CA MET A 92 3.55 8.77 -6.17
C MET A 92 2.13 9.23 -5.81
N GLU A 93 1.95 10.52 -5.56
CA GLU A 93 0.62 11.09 -5.33
C GLU A 93 -0.35 10.75 -6.49
N GLY A 94 -1.58 10.35 -6.17
CA GLY A 94 -2.57 9.88 -7.15
C GLY A 94 -2.38 8.43 -7.64
N ALA A 95 -1.27 7.76 -7.31
CA ALA A 95 -1.07 6.34 -7.63
C ALA A 95 -1.95 5.41 -6.78
N ILE A 96 -2.25 5.84 -5.55
CA ILE A 96 -3.21 5.19 -4.66
C ILE A 96 -4.60 5.80 -4.94
N PRO A 97 -5.60 5.02 -5.40
CA PRO A 97 -6.92 5.54 -5.72
C PRO A 97 -7.63 6.05 -4.45
N SER A 98 -8.39 7.13 -4.58
CA SER A 98 -9.17 7.73 -3.47
C SER A 98 -10.13 6.75 -2.81
N ASP A 99 -10.60 5.76 -3.55
CA ASP A 99 -11.54 4.76 -3.05
C ASP A 99 -10.86 3.60 -2.31
N LEU A 100 -9.52 3.59 -2.22
CA LEU A 100 -8.78 2.58 -1.44
C LEU A 100 -9.16 2.65 0.04
N TRP A 101 -9.55 3.84 0.52
CA TRP A 101 -9.94 4.08 1.89
C TRP A 101 -11.28 3.42 2.28
N CYS A 102 -12.00 2.87 1.31
CA CYS A 102 -13.20 2.05 1.54
C CYS A 102 -12.88 0.59 1.86
N LEU A 103 -11.60 0.19 2.00
CA LEU A 103 -11.22 -1.18 2.36
C LEU A 103 -11.46 -1.48 3.85
N PHE A 104 -12.73 -1.58 4.26
CA PHE A 104 -13.12 -1.65 5.66
C PHE A 104 -12.55 -2.84 6.44
N SER A 105 -12.20 -3.94 5.77
CA SER A 105 -11.56 -5.12 6.37
C SER A 105 -10.04 -5.03 6.46
N LEU A 106 -9.40 -3.95 5.96
CA LEU A 106 -7.95 -3.85 5.92
C LEU A 106 -7.38 -3.67 7.33
N GLU A 107 -6.50 -4.59 7.72
CA GLU A 107 -5.85 -4.65 9.04
C GLU A 107 -4.39 -4.20 8.95
N SER A 108 -3.73 -4.47 7.82
CA SER A 108 -2.33 -4.11 7.60
C SER A 108 -2.14 -3.43 6.24
N LEU A 109 -1.61 -2.21 6.28
CA LEU A 109 -1.23 -1.44 5.10
C LEU A 109 0.28 -1.14 5.14
N ASN A 110 0.99 -1.57 4.10
CA ASN A 110 2.38 -1.21 3.88
C ASN A 110 2.55 -0.43 2.58
N VAL A 111 2.97 0.82 2.70
CA VAL A 111 3.29 1.75 1.60
C VAL A 111 4.75 2.22 1.67
N SER A 112 5.60 1.54 2.45
CA SER A 112 7.02 1.88 2.62
C SER A 112 7.78 1.93 1.29
N GLU A 113 8.90 2.66 1.25
CA GLU A 113 9.77 2.75 0.07
C GLU A 113 9.02 3.25 -1.19
N ASN A 114 8.14 4.23 -1.01
CA ASN A 114 7.42 4.91 -2.10
C ASN A 114 7.61 6.43 -2.03
N ASN A 115 7.26 7.13 -3.10
CA ASN A 115 7.36 8.58 -3.22
C ASN A 115 6.01 9.27 -2.90
N ILE A 116 5.32 8.77 -1.88
CA ILE A 116 4.06 9.35 -1.41
C ILE A 116 4.32 10.63 -0.62
N ARG A 117 3.64 11.72 -1.00
CA ARG A 117 3.80 13.03 -0.38
C ARG A 117 3.04 13.17 0.94
N CYS A 118 1.85 12.57 1.00
CA CYS A 118 1.01 12.56 2.19
C CYS A 118 0.21 11.27 2.29
N ILE A 119 -0.18 10.93 3.52
CA ILE A 119 -1.25 9.96 3.78
C ILE A 119 -2.57 10.73 3.86
N PRO A 120 -3.56 10.45 3.00
CA PRO A 120 -4.78 11.25 2.96
C PRO A 120 -5.71 10.93 4.14
N VAL A 121 -6.51 11.93 4.54
CA VAL A 121 -7.47 11.85 5.65
C VAL A 121 -8.46 10.69 5.52
N GLY A 122 -8.72 10.21 4.29
CA GLY A 122 -9.56 9.04 4.06
C GLY A 122 -9.13 7.81 4.84
N ILE A 123 -7.85 7.67 5.22
CA ILE A 123 -7.34 6.53 5.98
C ILE A 123 -8.12 6.24 7.29
N ILE A 124 -8.77 7.25 7.87
CA ILE A 124 -9.66 7.10 9.04
C ILE A 124 -10.88 6.19 8.80
N GLN A 125 -11.22 5.93 7.52
CA GLN A 125 -12.31 5.05 7.14
C GLN A 125 -11.92 3.57 7.26
N LEU A 126 -10.62 3.25 7.35
CA LEU A 126 -10.11 1.90 7.50
C LEU A 126 -10.25 1.44 8.96
N SER A 127 -11.49 1.26 9.41
CA SER A 127 -11.85 1.04 10.83
C SER A 127 -11.16 -0.15 11.51
N GLN A 128 -10.65 -1.10 10.74
CA GLN A 128 -9.95 -2.30 11.24
C GLN A 128 -8.43 -2.19 11.13
N LEU A 129 -7.89 -1.08 10.61
CA LEU A 129 -6.46 -0.93 10.38
C LEU A 129 -5.74 -0.91 11.73
N ASP A 130 -4.88 -1.90 11.91
CA ASP A 130 -4.09 -2.13 13.11
C ASP A 130 -2.63 -1.73 12.89
N ILE A 131 -2.13 -1.95 11.68
CA ILE A 131 -0.73 -1.75 11.31
C ILE A 131 -0.62 -0.86 10.08
N LEU A 132 0.11 0.25 10.22
CA LEU A 132 0.49 1.13 9.13
C LEU A 132 2.01 1.23 9.02
N ARG A 133 2.57 0.88 7.85
CA ARG A 133 4.00 1.03 7.53
C ARG A 133 4.19 1.97 6.35
N MET A 134 5.00 2.99 6.55
CA MET A 134 5.35 4.02 5.56
C MET A 134 6.81 4.44 5.74
N ASN A 135 7.67 3.48 6.02
CA ASN A 135 9.10 3.71 6.22
C ASN A 135 9.77 4.07 4.89
N HIS A 136 10.87 4.80 4.94
CA HIS A 136 11.68 5.11 3.77
C HIS A 136 10.90 5.80 2.64
N CYS A 137 9.98 6.70 3.00
CA CYS A 137 9.24 7.55 2.06
C CYS A 137 9.92 8.94 2.00
N PRO A 138 10.78 9.22 1.00
CA PRO A 138 11.69 10.37 1.04
C PRO A 138 10.98 11.72 0.93
N VAL A 139 9.82 11.76 0.30
CA VAL A 139 9.03 12.98 0.06
C VAL A 139 7.78 13.07 0.93
N LEU A 140 7.63 12.18 1.91
CA LEU A 140 6.51 12.21 2.85
C LEU A 140 6.66 13.44 3.75
N GLU A 141 5.73 14.39 3.62
CA GLU A 141 5.75 15.65 4.35
C GLU A 141 4.64 15.71 5.41
N GLU A 142 3.51 15.03 5.15
CA GLU A 142 2.31 15.15 5.99
C GLU A 142 1.65 13.79 6.27
N ILE A 143 1.25 13.61 7.52
CA ILE A 143 0.38 12.52 7.95
C ILE A 143 -0.85 13.17 8.58
N LEU A 144 -1.95 13.19 7.84
CA LEU A 144 -3.23 13.70 8.34
C LEU A 144 -3.86 12.65 9.26
N GLU A 145 -4.57 13.14 10.27
CA GLU A 145 -5.32 12.41 11.30
C GLU A 145 -5.41 10.89 11.11
N LEU A 146 -4.85 10.16 12.06
CA LEU A 146 -4.94 8.71 12.09
C LEU A 146 -5.95 8.26 13.13
N GLN A 147 -6.65 7.17 12.82
CA GLN A 147 -7.55 6.51 13.75
C GLN A 147 -6.83 5.97 14.99
N SER A 148 -7.52 6.04 16.12
CA SER A 148 -7.02 5.55 17.42
C SER A 148 -6.91 4.03 17.53
N SER A 149 -7.44 3.27 16.56
CA SER A 149 -7.37 1.81 16.53
C SER A 149 -6.00 1.25 16.12
N LEU A 150 -5.11 2.07 15.55
CA LEU A 150 -3.77 1.64 15.16
C LEU A 150 -2.94 1.22 16.39
N ARG A 151 -2.50 -0.04 16.44
CA ARG A 151 -1.51 -0.49 17.44
C ARG A 151 -0.08 -0.22 16.99
N TRP A 152 0.17 -0.20 15.69
CA TRP A 152 1.53 -0.01 15.16
C TRP A 152 1.60 0.98 14.02
N ILE A 153 2.55 1.91 14.13
CA ILE A 153 2.88 2.86 13.09
C ILE A 153 4.39 2.93 12.87
N GLY A 154 4.84 2.74 11.64
CA GLY A 154 6.23 2.92 11.24
C GLY A 154 6.35 4.00 10.17
N ALA A 155 7.15 5.04 10.46
CA ALA A 155 7.47 6.11 9.51
C ALA A 155 8.95 6.51 9.57
N HIS A 156 9.85 5.53 9.80
CA HIS A 156 11.28 5.79 9.93
C HIS A 156 11.98 5.94 8.58
N GLY A 157 13.04 6.75 8.51
CA GLY A 157 13.77 7.00 7.27
C GLY A 157 12.98 7.90 6.31
N CYS A 158 12.15 8.79 6.86
CA CYS A 158 11.33 9.75 6.12
C CYS A 158 11.90 11.16 6.35
N PRO A 159 12.96 11.57 5.63
CA PRO A 159 13.73 12.78 5.94
C PRO A 159 12.90 14.07 5.92
N CYS A 160 11.95 14.20 4.99
CA CYS A 160 11.03 15.36 4.96
C CYS A 160 10.18 15.42 6.23
N LEU A 161 9.53 14.31 6.60
CA LEU A 161 8.72 14.19 7.82
C LEU A 161 9.56 14.41 9.08
N GLU A 162 10.74 13.80 9.16
CA GLU A 162 11.67 13.91 10.29
C GLU A 162 12.11 15.37 10.48
N THR A 163 12.51 16.05 9.39
CA THR A 163 12.89 17.47 9.42
C THR A 163 11.74 18.34 9.92
N LEU A 164 10.51 18.10 9.45
CA LEU A 164 9.32 18.86 9.83
C LEU A 164 8.85 18.56 11.26
N SER A 165 9.14 17.36 11.77
CA SER A 165 8.81 16.95 13.15
C SER A 165 9.88 17.36 14.18
N SER A 166 11.08 17.69 13.73
CA SER A 166 12.21 18.02 14.62
C SER A 166 12.09 19.42 15.25
N ASP A 167 11.22 20.28 14.73
CA ASP A 167 10.92 21.58 15.30
C ASP A 167 9.54 21.53 16.01
N PRO A 168 9.49 21.51 17.36
CA PRO A 168 8.25 21.48 18.13
C PRO A 168 7.36 22.72 17.92
N MET A 169 7.93 23.82 17.42
CA MET A 169 7.22 25.06 17.09
C MET A 169 6.66 25.04 15.65
N HIS A 170 7.00 24.04 14.85
CA HIS A 170 6.46 23.89 13.50
C HIS A 170 4.97 23.52 13.58
N PRO A 171 4.08 24.14 12.77
CA PRO A 171 2.63 23.85 12.79
C PRO A 171 2.31 22.37 12.64
N LEU A 172 3.11 21.65 11.84
CA LEU A 172 2.95 20.22 11.60
C LEU A 172 3.15 19.38 12.88
N TRP A 173 3.99 19.81 13.83
CA TRP A 173 4.15 19.09 15.10
C TRP A 173 2.81 18.95 15.84
N SER A 174 1.98 19.99 15.82
CA SER A 174 0.64 19.91 16.43
C SER A 174 -0.29 18.94 15.71
N SER A 175 -0.15 18.81 14.38
CA SER A 175 -0.96 17.94 13.51
C SER A 175 -0.52 16.48 13.50
N LEU A 176 0.71 16.17 13.95
CA LEU A 176 1.20 14.80 14.00
C LEU A 176 0.42 13.95 15.03
N PRO A 177 0.04 12.71 14.69
CA PRO A 177 -0.54 11.77 15.64
C PRO A 177 0.40 11.52 16.84
N ASN A 178 -0.15 11.47 18.06
CA ASN A 178 0.65 11.27 19.28
C ASN A 178 1.46 9.96 19.25
N CYS A 179 0.91 8.89 18.64
CA CYS A 179 1.60 7.62 18.45
C CYS A 179 2.87 7.74 17.59
N LEU A 180 2.91 8.73 16.69
CA LEU A 180 4.06 9.00 15.84
C LEU A 180 5.12 9.82 16.60
N LYS A 181 4.68 10.81 17.40
CA LYS A 181 5.56 11.61 18.26
C LYS A 181 6.36 10.73 19.22
N SER A 182 5.73 9.72 19.83
CA SER A 182 6.41 8.80 20.75
C SER A 182 7.45 7.91 20.08
N HIS A 183 7.31 7.64 18.77
CA HIS A 183 8.28 6.84 17.99
C HIS A 183 9.40 7.69 17.38
N ILE A 184 9.15 8.97 17.07
CA ILE A 184 10.19 9.90 16.59
C ILE A 184 11.13 10.31 17.74
N GLN A 185 10.63 10.31 18.98
CA GLN A 185 11.39 10.69 20.18
C GLN A 185 12.13 9.53 20.88
N SER A 186 12.02 8.29 20.40
CA SER A 186 12.68 7.10 20.97
C SER A 186 13.89 6.67 20.15
#